data_AF-A0A9Q4Q0X5-F1
#
_entry.id   AF-A0A9Q4Q0X5-F1
#
_cell.length_a   1.000
_cell.length_b   1.000
_cell.length_c   1.000
_cell.angle_alpha   90.00
_cell.angle_beta   90.00
_cell.angle_gamma   90.00
#
_symmetry.space_group_name_H-M   'P 1'
#
loop_
_entity.id
_entity.type
_entity.pdbx_description
1 polymer ?
#
loop_
_entity_poly.entity_id
_entity_poly.type
_entity_poly.pdbx_seq_one_letter_code
_entity_poly.pdbx_strand_id
1 'polypeptide(L)'
;MTLEGLVHDERTNAVIGWVLLGIVALDGIEGVLRDVPLWGGFELIVVVVASIPALVTRDWTAMVSWPLLSVAAIAVVARAAGFPLEAAAYLVIATLALVVVVELDAFTSVELTRRFAVVFAVLTAVALQALWTVAQFYSDQWLGTEFLRSQTELQWDFVIVTAVGLVLGGFFQWYVARFEPVGAVGRPTNDSRSA
;
A
#
# COMPACT_ATOMS: atom_id res chain seq x y z
N MET A 1 29.29 -0.26 -5.98
CA MET A 1 28.46 -1.18 -5.18
C MET A 1 28.81 -2.61 -5.57
N THR A 2 29.09 -3.52 -4.64
CA THR A 2 29.40 -4.93 -4.94
C THR A 2 28.10 -5.73 -5.02
N LEU A 3 28.06 -6.79 -5.85
CA LEU A 3 26.87 -7.64 -6.01
C LEU A 3 26.38 -8.24 -4.69
N GLU A 4 27.30 -8.55 -3.77
CA GLU A 4 26.99 -9.03 -2.43
C GLU A 4 26.22 -8.00 -1.60
N GLY A 5 26.55 -6.71 -1.73
CA GLY A 5 25.84 -5.63 -1.06
C GLY A 5 24.40 -5.50 -1.55
N LEU A 6 24.19 -5.59 -2.86
CA LEU A 6 22.86 -5.49 -3.47
C LEU A 6 21.92 -6.63 -3.02
N VAL A 7 22.40 -7.88 -3.05
CA VAL A 7 21.63 -9.06 -2.62
C VAL A 7 21.32 -9.02 -1.12
N HIS A 8 22.25 -8.50 -0.31
CA HIS A 8 22.05 -8.36 1.13
C HIS A 8 20.96 -7.32 1.45
N ASP A 9 20.96 -6.24 0.69
CA ASP A 9 19.98 -5.16 0.78
C ASP A 9 18.57 -5.64 0.34
N GLU A 10 18.47 -6.39 -0.77
CA GLU A 10 17.22 -7.03 -1.22
C GLU A 10 16.62 -7.98 -0.18
N ARG A 11 17.45 -8.86 0.40
CA ARG A 11 17.00 -9.78 1.46
C ARG A 11 16.58 -9.05 2.72
N THR A 12 17.28 -7.99 3.10
CA THR A 12 16.93 -7.19 4.27
C THR A 12 15.59 -6.49 4.06
N ASN A 13 15.37 -5.89 2.90
CA ASN A 13 14.09 -5.31 2.51
C ASN A 13 12.96 -6.34 2.59
N ALA A 14 13.19 -7.53 2.03
CA ALA A 14 12.20 -8.59 2.02
C ALA A 14 11.87 -9.10 3.43
N VAL A 15 12.86 -9.33 4.29
CA VAL A 15 12.62 -9.77 5.67
C VAL A 15 11.79 -8.74 6.43
N ILE A 16 12.16 -7.46 6.35
CA ILE A 16 11.41 -6.38 7.02
C ILE A 16 9.99 -6.29 6.44
N GLY A 17 9.86 -6.31 5.12
CA GLY A 17 8.57 -6.24 4.44
C GLY A 17 7.64 -7.39 4.84
N TRP A 18 8.13 -8.63 4.88
CA TRP A 18 7.32 -9.79 5.26
C TRP A 18 6.92 -9.76 6.73
N VAL A 19 7.79 -9.28 7.62
CA VAL A 19 7.43 -9.07 9.03
C VAL A 19 6.31 -8.05 9.15
N LEU A 20 6.41 -6.91 8.45
CA LEU A 20 5.37 -5.88 8.44
C LEU A 20 4.05 -6.40 7.87
N LEU A 21 4.07 -7.14 6.76
CA LEU A 21 2.88 -7.78 6.21
C LEU A 21 2.31 -8.85 7.13
N GLY A 22 3.16 -9.61 7.82
CA GLY A 22 2.73 -10.59 8.82
C GLY A 22 1.96 -9.95 9.97
N ILE A 23 2.39 -8.77 10.44
CA ILE A 23 1.67 -8.01 11.47
C ILE A 23 0.29 -7.60 10.96
N VAL A 24 0.21 -7.02 9.75
CA VAL A 24 -1.06 -6.61 9.13
C VAL A 24 -1.98 -7.81 8.88
N ALA A 25 -1.42 -8.95 8.47
CA ALA A 25 -2.18 -10.18 8.25
C ALA A 25 -2.76 -10.73 9.56
N LEU A 26 -1.99 -10.70 10.64
CA LEU A 26 -2.46 -11.15 11.96
C LEU A 26 -3.60 -10.26 12.47
N ASP A 27 -3.44 -8.93 12.40
CA ASP A 27 -4.49 -7.97 12.77
C ASP A 27 -5.74 -8.18 11.91
N GLY A 28 -5.56 -8.36 10.59
CA GLY A 28 -6.66 -8.60 9.67
C GLY A 28 -7.41 -9.91 9.94
N ILE A 29 -6.70 -11.00 10.24
CA ILE A 29 -7.31 -12.29 10.63
C ILE A 29 -8.09 -12.13 11.94
N GLU A 30 -7.50 -11.45 12.94
CA GLU A 30 -8.18 -11.18 14.21
C GLU A 30 -9.46 -10.34 13.99
N GLY A 31 -9.36 -9.28 13.19
CA GLY A 31 -10.48 -8.38 12.86
C GLY A 31 -11.63 -9.09 12.16
N VAL A 32 -11.34 -10.05 11.26
CA VAL A 32 -12.37 -10.90 10.62
C VAL A 32 -13.06 -11.83 11.62
N LEU A 33 -12.31 -12.35 12.60
CA LEU A 33 -12.82 -13.37 13.52
C LEU A 33 -13.60 -12.82 14.72
N ARG A 34 -13.35 -11.57 15.15
CA ARG A 34 -13.85 -11.07 16.43
C ARG A 34 -14.73 -9.82 16.33
N ASP A 35 -14.26 -8.75 15.71
CA ASP A 35 -14.77 -7.41 16.06
C ASP A 35 -15.19 -6.51 14.89
N VAL A 36 -14.60 -6.60 13.68
CA VAL A 36 -14.99 -5.73 12.55
C VAL A 36 -14.63 -6.37 11.19
N PRO A 37 -15.50 -7.23 10.61
CA PRO A 37 -15.12 -8.08 9.47
C PRO A 37 -14.76 -7.29 8.20
N LEU A 38 -15.40 -6.13 8.00
CA LEU A 38 -15.11 -5.25 6.86
C LEU A 38 -13.66 -4.76 6.89
N TRP A 39 -13.16 -4.41 8.08
CA TRP A 39 -11.81 -3.88 8.27
C TRP A 39 -10.74 -4.96 8.19
N GLY A 40 -10.97 -6.11 8.84
CA GLY A 40 -10.05 -7.22 8.71
C GLY A 40 -9.95 -7.71 7.26
N GLY A 41 -11.07 -7.72 6.53
CA GLY A 41 -11.07 -8.01 5.09
C GLY A 41 -10.25 -7.01 4.27
N PHE A 42 -10.29 -5.73 4.60
CA PHE A 42 -9.50 -4.69 3.95
C PHE A 42 -8.00 -4.87 4.16
N GLU A 43 -7.57 -5.14 5.39
CA GLU A 43 -6.16 -5.41 5.71
C GLU A 43 -5.64 -6.66 4.99
N LEU A 44 -6.47 -7.71 4.88
CA LEU A 44 -6.14 -8.89 4.09
C LEU A 44 -6.01 -8.59 2.59
N ILE A 45 -6.82 -7.68 2.03
CA ILE A 45 -6.65 -7.21 0.65
C ILE A 45 -5.30 -6.51 0.50
N VAL A 46 -4.89 -5.67 1.45
CA VAL A 46 -3.58 -5.01 1.43
C VAL A 46 -2.45 -6.04 1.41
N VAL A 47 -2.54 -7.07 2.26
CA VAL A 47 -1.56 -8.17 2.32
C VAL A 47 -1.50 -8.92 0.99
N VAL A 48 -2.64 -9.26 0.41
CA VAL A 48 -2.71 -9.95 -0.88
C VAL A 48 -2.07 -9.12 -1.98
N VAL A 49 -2.45 -7.84 -2.10
CA VAL A 49 -1.91 -6.94 -3.13
C VAL A 49 -0.40 -6.79 -2.98
N ALA A 50 0.09 -6.43 -1.80
CA ALA A 50 1.52 -6.27 -1.54
C ALA A 50 2.36 -7.55 -1.71
N SER A 51 1.71 -8.72 -1.71
CA SER A 51 2.36 -10.01 -1.94
C SER A 51 2.38 -10.42 -3.43
N ILE A 52 1.65 -9.72 -4.31
CA ILE A 52 1.58 -10.04 -5.75
C ILE A 52 2.98 -10.17 -6.38
N PRO A 53 3.93 -9.23 -6.16
CA PRO A 53 5.26 -9.31 -6.74
C PRO A 53 5.97 -10.63 -6.44
N ALA A 54 5.98 -11.03 -5.16
CA ALA A 54 6.62 -12.26 -4.71
C ALA A 54 5.91 -13.52 -5.25
N LEU A 55 4.58 -13.49 -5.35
CA LEU A 55 3.79 -14.62 -5.86
C LEU A 55 3.96 -14.81 -7.37
N VAL A 56 3.98 -13.72 -8.14
CA VAL A 56 4.11 -13.74 -9.61
C VAL A 56 5.53 -14.09 -10.04
N THR A 57 6.54 -13.49 -9.40
CA THR A 57 7.95 -13.77 -9.70
C THR A 57 8.44 -15.11 -9.14
N ARG A 58 7.70 -15.69 -8.18
CA ARG A 58 8.12 -16.83 -7.35
C ARG A 58 9.43 -16.56 -6.61
N ASP A 59 9.73 -15.30 -6.33
CA ASP A 59 10.87 -14.86 -5.57
C ASP A 59 10.39 -14.11 -4.32
N TRP A 60 10.64 -14.69 -3.15
CA TRP A 60 10.23 -14.09 -1.88
C TRP A 60 10.94 -12.76 -1.59
N THR A 61 12.04 -12.47 -2.28
CA THR A 61 12.77 -11.21 -2.14
C THR A 61 12.20 -10.07 -2.99
N ALA A 62 11.35 -10.38 -3.97
CA ALA A 62 10.64 -9.40 -4.77
C ALA A 62 9.50 -8.77 -3.94
N MET A 63 9.86 -7.79 -3.10
CA MET A 63 8.93 -7.02 -2.27
C MET A 63 9.02 -5.53 -2.55
N VAL A 64 7.87 -4.87 -2.43
CA VAL A 64 7.80 -3.41 -2.38
C VAL A 64 8.63 -2.90 -1.21
N SER A 65 9.21 -1.71 -1.37
CA SER A 65 10.13 -1.15 -0.37
C SER A 65 9.48 -1.10 1.02
N TRP A 66 10.18 -1.65 2.01
CA TRP A 66 9.72 -1.74 3.38
C TRP A 66 9.25 -0.40 4.01
N PRO A 67 9.78 0.80 3.65
CA PRO A 67 9.26 2.05 4.19
C PRO A 67 7.82 2.29 3.79
N LEU A 68 7.42 1.89 2.58
CA LEU A 68 6.02 2.01 2.16
C LEU A 68 5.14 1.06 2.96
N LEU A 69 5.56 -0.20 3.13
CA LEU A 69 4.87 -1.18 3.96
C LEU A 69 4.82 -0.77 5.44
N SER A 70 5.82 -0.04 5.92
CA SER A 70 5.88 0.44 7.30
C SER A 70 4.80 1.47 7.59
N VAL A 71 4.45 2.32 6.61
CA VAL A 71 3.36 3.30 6.76
C VAL A 71 2.03 2.58 6.97
N ALA A 72 1.75 1.54 6.17
CA ALA A 72 0.56 0.71 6.36
C ALA A 72 0.56 0.01 7.73
N ALA A 73 1.66 -0.66 8.08
CA ALA A 73 1.75 -1.38 9.34
C ALA A 73 1.61 -0.46 10.57
N ILE A 74 2.24 0.73 10.55
CA ILE A 74 2.11 1.73 11.62
C ILE A 74 0.66 2.20 11.74
N ALA A 75 0.01 2.49 10.61
CA ALA A 75 -1.39 2.93 10.62
C ALA A 75 -2.33 1.85 11.20
N VAL A 76 -2.14 0.59 10.82
CA VAL A 76 -2.90 -0.57 11.32
C VAL A 76 -2.66 -0.74 12.83
N VAL A 77 -1.40 -0.80 13.27
CA VAL A 77 -1.06 -0.97 14.69
C VAL A 77 -1.57 0.19 15.55
N ALA A 78 -1.46 1.43 15.08
CA ALA A 78 -1.96 2.58 15.82
C ALA A 78 -3.49 2.53 15.97
N ARG A 79 -4.18 2.09 14.92
CA ARG A 79 -5.63 1.88 14.96
C ARG A 79 -6.02 0.75 15.93
N ALA A 80 -5.33 -0.39 15.88
CA ALA A 80 -5.54 -1.52 16.78
C ALA A 80 -5.29 -1.15 18.26
N ALA A 81 -4.33 -0.26 18.51
CA ALA A 81 -4.04 0.29 19.84
C ALA A 81 -5.07 1.34 20.32
N GLY A 82 -6.13 1.61 19.55
CA GLY A 82 -7.20 2.54 19.92
C GLY A 82 -6.83 4.01 19.79
N PHE A 83 -5.75 4.34 19.06
CA PHE A 83 -5.48 5.73 18.73
C PHE A 83 -6.58 6.26 17.79
N PRO A 84 -7.18 7.42 18.07
CA PRO A 84 -8.21 8.03 17.24
C PRO A 84 -7.58 8.67 16.00
N LEU A 85 -6.87 7.87 15.23
CA LEU A 85 -6.37 8.23 13.92
C LEU A 85 -7.48 7.92 12.92
N GLU A 86 -8.45 8.82 12.80
CA GLU A 86 -9.29 8.90 11.58
C GLU A 86 -8.38 8.92 10.33
N ALA A 87 -7.18 9.50 10.47
CA ALA A 87 -6.09 9.48 9.49
C ALA A 87 -5.51 8.09 9.16
N ALA A 88 -5.64 7.08 10.02
CA ALA A 88 -5.05 5.75 9.79
C ALA A 88 -5.70 5.08 8.58
N ALA A 89 -7.02 5.19 8.44
CA ALA A 89 -7.76 4.69 7.29
C ALA A 89 -7.24 5.28 5.98
N TYR A 90 -7.12 6.61 5.93
CA TYR A 90 -6.63 7.33 4.76
C TYR A 90 -5.19 7.00 4.44
N LEU A 91 -4.35 6.79 5.45
CA LEU A 91 -2.96 6.35 5.27
C LEU A 91 -2.88 4.95 4.68
N VAL A 92 -3.67 3.98 5.16
CA VAL A 92 -3.68 2.63 4.59
C VAL A 92 -4.18 2.66 3.15
N ILE A 93 -5.25 3.40 2.85
CA ILE A 93 -5.79 3.55 1.49
C ILE A 93 -4.77 4.21 0.55
N ALA A 94 -4.13 5.29 0.98
CA ALA A 94 -3.10 5.97 0.20
C ALA A 94 -1.85 5.08 0.00
N THR A 95 -1.48 4.30 1.02
CA THR A 95 -0.36 3.36 0.94
C THR A 95 -0.68 2.24 -0.05
N LEU A 96 -1.88 1.65 0.03
CA LEU A 96 -2.35 0.64 -0.91
C LEU A 96 -2.35 1.18 -2.34
N ALA A 97 -2.81 2.42 -2.54
CA ALA A 97 -2.77 3.06 -3.84
C ALA A 97 -1.35 3.17 -4.40
N LEU A 98 -0.38 3.58 -3.57
CA LEU A 98 1.03 3.64 -3.96
C LEU A 98 1.60 2.26 -4.27
N VAL A 99 1.29 1.24 -3.47
CA VAL A 99 1.70 -0.14 -3.74
C VAL A 99 1.19 -0.57 -5.12
N VAL A 100 -0.10 -0.36 -5.41
CA VAL A 100 -0.67 -0.67 -6.73
C VAL A 100 0.05 0.08 -7.85
N VAL A 101 0.31 1.38 -7.69
CA VAL A 101 1.02 2.17 -8.72
C VAL A 101 2.45 1.68 -8.94
N VAL A 102 3.18 1.38 -7.86
CA VAL A 102 4.56 0.87 -7.91
C VAL A 102 4.58 -0.49 -8.60
N GLU A 103 3.64 -1.37 -8.27
CA GLU A 103 3.53 -2.67 -8.92
C GLU A 103 3.17 -2.55 -10.40
N LEU A 104 2.28 -1.63 -10.77
CA LEU A 104 1.96 -1.37 -12.17
C LEU A 104 3.19 -0.88 -12.95
N ASP A 105 3.96 0.08 -12.42
CA ASP A 105 5.17 0.56 -13.09
C ASP A 105 6.26 -0.53 -13.18
N ALA A 106 6.37 -1.40 -12.17
CA ALA A 106 7.37 -2.47 -12.13
C ALA A 106 7.02 -3.69 -13.00
N PHE A 107 5.74 -4.09 -13.05
CA PHE A 107 5.30 -5.34 -13.68
C PHE A 107 4.56 -5.17 -15.00
N THR A 108 4.29 -3.92 -15.42
CA THR A 108 3.67 -3.65 -16.72
C THR A 108 4.60 -2.85 -17.63
N SER A 109 4.25 -2.76 -18.91
CA SER A 109 5.00 -1.94 -19.88
C SER A 109 4.68 -0.44 -19.78
N VAL A 110 3.91 -0.02 -18.78
CA VAL A 110 3.52 1.39 -18.61
C VAL A 110 4.71 2.16 -18.03
N GLU A 111 5.17 3.19 -18.73
CA GLU A 111 6.23 4.06 -18.21
C GLU A 111 5.60 5.31 -17.57
N LEU A 112 5.56 5.36 -16.24
CA LEU A 112 5.02 6.50 -15.53
C LEU A 112 6.11 7.54 -15.27
N THR A 113 5.93 8.76 -15.78
CA THR A 113 6.80 9.86 -15.33
C THR A 113 6.61 10.07 -13.83
N ARG A 114 7.68 10.48 -13.11
CA ARG A 114 7.64 10.72 -11.66
C ARG A 114 6.43 11.55 -11.19
N ARG A 115 6.09 12.61 -11.94
CA ARG A 115 4.94 13.48 -11.61
C ARG A 115 3.62 12.78 -11.87
N PHE A 116 3.52 12.04 -12.98
CA PHE A 116 2.33 11.29 -13.32
C PHE A 116 2.07 10.15 -12.34
N ALA A 117 3.11 9.46 -11.85
CA ALA A 117 2.98 8.42 -10.84
C ALA A 117 2.31 8.94 -9.54
N VAL A 118 2.67 10.14 -9.08
CA VAL A 118 2.05 10.77 -7.89
C VAL A 118 0.58 11.08 -8.16
N VAL A 119 0.26 11.73 -9.28
CA VAL A 119 -1.12 12.05 -9.64
C VAL A 119 -1.95 10.77 -9.80
N PHE A 120 -1.40 9.76 -10.46
CA PHE A 120 -2.06 8.48 -10.65
C PHE A 120 -2.30 7.76 -9.31
N ALA A 121 -1.33 7.79 -8.39
CA ALA A 121 -1.52 7.25 -7.04
C ALA A 121 -2.62 7.97 -6.26
N VAL A 122 -2.72 9.30 -6.37
CA VAL A 122 -3.82 10.06 -5.76
C VAL A 122 -5.17 9.66 -6.36
N LEU A 123 -5.26 9.52 -7.69
CA LEU A 123 -6.48 9.06 -8.35
C LEU A 123 -6.86 7.64 -7.93
N THR A 124 -5.88 6.74 -7.81
CA THR A 124 -6.07 5.38 -7.31
C THR A 124 -6.53 5.39 -5.84
N ALA A 125 -5.97 6.26 -4.99
CA ALA A 125 -6.40 6.40 -3.60
C ALA A 125 -7.84 6.87 -3.48
N VAL A 126 -8.24 7.88 -4.28
CA VAL A 126 -9.63 8.34 -4.35
C VAL A 126 -10.57 7.25 -4.86
N ALA A 127 -10.14 6.46 -5.85
CA ALA A 127 -10.92 5.33 -6.35
C ALA A 127 -11.09 4.22 -5.29
N LEU A 128 -10.03 3.90 -4.56
CA LEU A 128 -10.07 2.94 -3.45
C LEU A 128 -10.95 3.46 -2.31
N GLN A 129 -10.89 4.75 -1.98
CA GLN A 129 -11.81 5.38 -1.03
C GLN A 129 -13.27 5.22 -1.47
N ALA A 130 -13.57 5.43 -2.76
CA ALA A 130 -14.93 5.25 -3.26
C ALA A 130 -15.42 3.80 -3.12
N LEU A 131 -14.58 2.81 -3.45
CA LEU A 131 -14.91 1.40 -3.24
C LEU A 131 -15.11 1.08 -1.76
N TRP A 132 -14.26 1.65 -0.90
CA TRP A 132 -14.36 1.51 0.55
C TRP A 132 -15.67 2.08 1.09
N THR A 133 -16.05 3.28 0.66
CA THR A 133 -17.34 3.91 1.02
C THR A 133 -18.53 3.07 0.55
N VAL A 134 -18.47 2.46 -0.64
CA VAL A 134 -19.53 1.53 -1.10
C VAL A 134 -19.61 0.30 -0.20
N ALA A 135 -18.46 -0.26 0.21
CA ALA A 135 -18.43 -1.41 1.11
C ALA A 135 -18.96 -1.06 2.51
N GLN A 136 -18.61 0.12 3.04
CA GLN A 136 -19.16 0.67 4.27
C GLN A 136 -20.68 0.84 4.17
N PHE A 137 -21.19 1.40 3.07
CA PHE A 137 -22.63 1.56 2.84
C PHE A 137 -23.37 0.23 2.93
N TYR A 138 -22.91 -0.80 2.22
CA TYR A 138 -23.56 -2.12 2.28
C TYR A 138 -23.39 -2.80 3.64
N SER A 139 -22.27 -2.58 4.33
CA SER A 139 -22.09 -3.03 5.71
C SER A 139 -23.10 -2.39 6.64
N ASP A 140 -23.34 -1.09 6.55
CA ASP A 140 -24.31 -0.38 7.39
C ASP A 140 -25.73 -0.90 7.12
N GLN A 141 -26.04 -1.23 5.85
CA GLN A 141 -27.35 -1.78 5.46
C GLN A 141 -27.58 -3.23 5.91
N TRP A 142 -26.56 -4.10 5.80
CA TRP A 142 -26.73 -5.56 5.97
C TRP A 142 -26.24 -6.09 7.31
N LEU A 143 -25.24 -5.45 7.90
CA LEU A 143 -24.59 -5.87 9.15
C LEU A 143 -24.93 -4.93 10.32
N GLY A 144 -25.66 -3.85 10.07
CA GLY A 144 -26.06 -2.89 11.11
C GLY A 144 -24.90 -2.08 11.68
N THR A 145 -23.83 -1.90 10.90
CA THR A 145 -22.72 -1.01 11.28
C THR A 145 -23.13 0.46 11.14
N GLU A 146 -22.34 1.36 11.75
CA GLU A 146 -22.54 2.81 11.69
C GLU A 146 -21.28 3.52 11.19
N PHE A 147 -20.75 3.09 10.04
CA PHE A 147 -19.56 3.71 9.45
C PHE A 147 -19.86 5.07 8.82
N LEU A 148 -21.00 5.21 8.12
CA LEU A 148 -21.37 6.44 7.42
C LEU A 148 -22.41 7.22 8.23
N ARG A 149 -21.96 8.26 8.93
CA ARG A 149 -22.84 9.05 9.81
C ARG A 149 -23.48 10.26 9.13
N SER A 150 -22.78 10.89 8.19
CA SER A 150 -23.30 12.07 7.48
C SER A 150 -22.70 12.26 6.09
N GLN A 151 -23.42 12.98 5.22
CA GLN A 151 -22.91 13.34 3.89
C GLN A 151 -21.69 14.26 3.99
N THR A 152 -21.66 15.16 4.97
CA THR A 152 -20.55 16.10 5.15
C THR A 152 -19.28 15.39 5.58
N GLU A 153 -19.36 14.44 6.50
CA GLU A 153 -18.22 13.61 6.92
C GLU A 153 -17.68 12.82 5.73
N LEU A 154 -18.56 12.13 4.98
CA LEU A 154 -18.18 11.41 3.76
C LEU A 154 -17.46 12.33 2.75
N GLN A 155 -17.95 13.54 2.51
CA GLN A 155 -17.28 14.50 1.62
C GLN A 155 -15.90 14.89 2.12
N TRP A 156 -15.73 15.08 3.43
CA TRP A 156 -14.43 15.34 4.04
C TRP A 156 -13.47 14.16 3.94
N ASP A 157 -13.95 12.92 4.02
CA ASP A 157 -13.11 11.73 3.84
C ASP A 157 -12.41 11.76 2.48
N PHE A 158 -13.11 12.15 1.41
CA PHE A 158 -12.52 12.31 0.07
C PHE A 158 -11.51 13.45 -0.01
N VAL A 159 -11.74 14.56 0.70
CA VAL A 159 -10.79 15.67 0.76
C VAL A 159 -9.52 15.21 1.50
N ILE A 160 -9.68 14.54 2.64
CA ILE A 160 -8.58 14.08 3.48
C ILE A 160 -7.78 12.99 2.76
N VAL A 161 -8.41 11.98 2.16
CA VAL A 161 -7.68 10.94 1.42
C VAL A 161 -6.91 11.53 0.24
N THR A 162 -7.46 12.54 -0.43
CA THR A 162 -6.75 13.23 -1.52
C THR A 162 -5.52 13.97 -0.98
N ALA A 163 -5.67 14.69 0.14
CA ALA A 163 -4.56 15.39 0.78
C ALA A 163 -3.48 14.42 1.28
N VAL A 164 -3.87 13.33 1.93
CA VAL A 164 -2.97 12.26 2.40
C VAL A 164 -2.26 11.60 1.23
N GLY A 165 -2.98 11.29 0.14
CA GLY A 165 -2.40 10.73 -1.09
C GLY A 165 -1.35 11.66 -1.70
N LEU A 166 -1.61 12.97 -1.74
CA LEU A 166 -0.65 13.96 -2.23
C LEU A 166 0.61 14.03 -1.37
N VAL A 167 0.44 14.09 -0.04
CA VAL A 167 1.55 14.14 0.92
C VAL A 167 2.38 12.86 0.82
N LEU A 168 1.74 11.70 0.85
CA LEU A 168 2.42 10.40 0.85
C LEU A 168 3.08 10.12 -0.50
N GLY A 169 2.41 10.43 -1.62
CA GLY A 169 2.98 10.30 -2.95
C GLY A 169 4.17 11.24 -3.18
N GLY A 170 4.08 12.47 -2.69
CA GLY A 170 5.21 13.41 -2.69
C GLY A 170 6.39 12.93 -1.83
N PHE A 171 6.11 12.45 -0.62
CA PHE A 171 7.11 11.86 0.26
C PHE A 171 7.80 10.65 -0.37
N PHE A 172 7.03 9.73 -0.96
CA PHE A 172 7.56 8.55 -1.63
C PHE A 172 8.42 8.92 -2.84
N GLN A 173 7.97 9.89 -3.65
CA GLN A 173 8.76 10.41 -4.77
C GLN A 173 10.10 11.01 -4.29
N TRP A 174 10.08 11.78 -3.21
CA TRP A 174 11.29 12.34 -2.61
C TRP A 174 12.21 11.24 -2.06
N TYR A 175 11.64 10.23 -1.40
CA TYR A 175 12.37 9.08 -0.88
C TYR A 175 13.10 8.33 -2.00
N VAL A 176 12.40 7.92 -3.05
CA VAL A 176 13.00 7.19 -4.20
C VAL A 176 14.02 8.04 -4.95
N ALA A 177 13.83 9.35 -5.01
CA ALA A 177 14.80 10.25 -5.65
C ALA A 177 16.10 10.39 -4.85
N ARG A 178 16.07 10.13 -3.54
CA ARG A 178 17.19 10.38 -2.61
C ARG A 178 17.89 9.10 -2.16
N PHE A 179 17.16 8.00 -2.13
CA PHE A 179 17.63 6.67 -1.80
C PHE A 179 17.30 5.79 -3.02
N GLU A 180 18.32 5.44 -3.81
CA GLU A 180 18.15 4.38 -4.82
C GLU A 180 17.52 3.19 -4.12
N PRO A 181 16.31 2.73 -4.52
CA PRO A 181 15.60 1.76 -3.73
C PRO A 181 16.40 0.48 -3.69
N VAL A 182 16.82 0.12 -2.49
CA VAL A 182 17.27 -1.21 -2.11
C VAL A 182 16.21 -2.21 -2.60
N GLY A 183 16.50 -2.92 -3.68
CA GLY A 183 15.63 -3.92 -4.29
C GLY A 183 14.53 -3.40 -5.23
N ALA A 184 14.70 -2.23 -5.88
CA ALA A 184 13.87 -1.93 -7.06
C ALA A 184 14.09 -3.05 -8.09
N VAL A 185 13.04 -3.84 -8.37
CA VAL A 185 13.03 -4.90 -9.38
C VAL A 185 13.72 -4.39 -10.64
N GLY A 186 14.94 -4.86 -10.87
CA GLY A 186 15.76 -4.41 -11.99
C GLY A 186 15.08 -4.81 -13.27
N ARG A 187 14.63 -3.81 -14.05
CA ARG A 187 14.25 -4.00 -15.46
C ARG A 187 15.42 -4.73 -16.14
N PRO A 188 15.22 -5.90 -16.78
CA PRO A 188 16.28 -6.53 -17.53
C PRO A 188 16.67 -5.59 -18.67
N THR A 189 17.85 -4.98 -18.58
CA THR A 189 18.43 -4.24 -19.69
C THR A 189 18.81 -5.28 -20.74
N ASN A 190 17.96 -5.40 -21.76
CA ASN A 190 18.24 -6.23 -22.93
C ASN A 190 19.31 -5.51 -23.76
N ASP A 191 20.58 -5.65 -23.35
CA ASP A 191 21.73 -5.32 -24.19
C ASP A 191 21.84 -6.38 -25.28
N SER A 192 20.99 -6.29 -26.29
CA SER A 192 21.23 -6.93 -27.56
C SER A 192 22.26 -6.10 -28.34
N ARG A 193 23.52 -6.25 -27.97
CA ARG A 193 24.65 -6.00 -28.87
C ARG A 193 25.49 -7.25 -29.03
N SER A 194 25.82 -7.49 -30.30
CA SER A 194 26.79 -8.41 -30.90
C SER A 194 26.44 -9.91 -30.89
N ALA A 195 25.93 -10.39 -32.03
CA ALA A 195 26.78 -11.07 -33.02
C ALA A 195 26.25 -10.80 -34.43
#